data_AF-A0A832ZVU4-F1
#
_entry.id   AF-A0A832ZVU4-F1
#
_cell.length_a   1.000
_cell.length_b   1.000
_cell.length_c   1.000
_cell.angle_alpha   90.00
_cell.angle_beta   90.00
_cell.angle_gamma   90.00
#
_symmetry.space_group_name_H-M   'P 1'
#
loop_
_entity.id
_entity.type
_entity.pdbx_description
1 polymer ?
#
loop_
_entity_poly.entity_id
_entity_poly.type
_entity_poly.pdbx_seq_one_letter_code
_entity_poly.pdbx_strand_id
1 'polypeptide(L)'
;MIFILSLMCLKAKNRISIVEDSYRRRSVTRLIAVFGAKNSGKTTVVEYLIGRLVRDGFNVAALKHIHHEFTIDTEGKDTWKMARRGASIVASISPNEVAILHKRIDDWRINFNKLLQFLEKEDIDVAVAEGFHNILGKTPTVLKIITIKTDEEAHHFINTTSPPILALVKRAETQLKINPGSISIFNLPPGDELYQLVLKSIRKQTPGSGMV
;
A
#
# COMPACT_ATOMS: atom_id res chain seq x y z
N MET A 1 -61.36 -21.43 -5.66
CA MET A 1 -60.90 -22.67 -6.33
C MET A 1 -59.38 -22.54 -6.48
N ILE A 2 -58.61 -23.03 -5.49
CA ILE A 2 -57.63 -24.14 -5.62
C ILE A 2 -56.35 -23.69 -6.36
N PHE A 3 -55.26 -23.32 -5.65
CA PHE A 3 -54.07 -24.17 -5.30
C PHE A 3 -53.22 -24.52 -6.55
N ILE A 4 -51.93 -24.15 -6.69
CA ILE A 4 -50.75 -24.78 -6.04
C ILE A 4 -49.47 -23.94 -6.29
N LEU A 5 -48.65 -23.85 -5.24
CA LEU A 5 -47.21 -23.57 -5.26
C LEU A 5 -46.44 -24.51 -6.21
N SER A 6 -45.62 -23.98 -7.12
CA SER A 6 -44.42 -24.70 -7.56
C SER A 6 -43.19 -23.90 -7.14
N LEU A 7 -42.58 -24.38 -6.06
CA LEU A 7 -41.27 -24.02 -5.58
C LEU A 7 -40.20 -24.37 -6.65
N MET A 8 -39.10 -23.62 -6.64
CA MET A 8 -37.78 -23.98 -7.18
C MET A 8 -37.60 -23.93 -8.70
N CYS A 9 -37.20 -22.77 -9.21
CA CYS A 9 -35.95 -22.73 -9.98
C CYS A 9 -35.25 -21.37 -9.81
N LEU A 10 -34.13 -21.41 -9.11
CA LEU A 10 -33.09 -20.39 -9.02
C LEU A 10 -32.75 -19.84 -10.42
N LYS A 11 -32.84 -18.52 -10.60
CA LYS A 11 -31.73 -17.64 -11.01
C LYS A 11 -32.24 -16.21 -11.09
N ALA A 12 -32.10 -15.51 -9.98
CA ALA A 12 -32.20 -14.07 -9.91
C ALA A 12 -31.16 -13.45 -10.85
N LYS A 13 -31.63 -12.78 -11.91
CA LYS A 13 -30.86 -11.79 -12.66
C LYS A 13 -31.68 -10.52 -12.75
N ASN A 14 -31.03 -9.44 -12.34
CA ASN A 14 -31.34 -8.05 -12.66
C ASN A 14 -32.59 -7.45 -12.00
N ARG A 15 -32.45 -7.15 -10.70
CA ARG A 15 -32.89 -5.85 -10.19
C ARG A 15 -31.72 -5.21 -9.47
N ILE A 16 -31.09 -4.26 -10.17
CA ILE A 16 -30.22 -3.25 -9.59
C ILE A 16 -31.09 -2.48 -8.58
N SER A 17 -30.93 -2.78 -7.30
CA SER A 17 -31.45 -1.93 -6.22
C SER A 17 -30.45 -0.80 -6.02
N ILE A 18 -30.62 0.28 -6.81
CA ILE A 18 -30.25 1.62 -6.37
C ILE A 18 -31.20 1.93 -5.22
N VAL A 19 -30.79 1.66 -3.97
CA VAL A 19 -31.07 2.40 -2.72
C VAL A 19 -30.43 1.57 -1.60
N GLU A 20 -29.21 1.94 -1.23
CA GLU A 20 -28.66 2.06 0.14
C GLU A 20 -27.15 2.33 0.04
N ASP A 21 -26.76 3.33 -0.77
CA ASP A 21 -25.39 3.90 -0.71
C ASP A 21 -25.35 4.96 0.42
N SER A 22 -25.81 4.51 1.58
CA SER A 22 -26.01 5.31 2.78
C SER A 22 -24.65 5.53 3.43
N TYR A 23 -23.97 6.60 3.02
CA TYR A 23 -22.93 7.24 3.82
C TYR A 23 -21.69 6.37 4.10
N ARG A 24 -21.10 5.73 3.08
CA ARG A 24 -19.68 5.38 3.17
C ARG A 24 -18.91 6.68 3.34
N ARG A 25 -18.46 7.00 4.57
CA ARG A 25 -17.41 8.00 4.77
C ARG A 25 -16.33 7.65 3.76
N ARG A 26 -16.05 8.55 2.81
CA ARG A 26 -14.88 8.39 1.92
C ARG A 26 -13.68 8.14 2.83
N SER A 27 -13.22 6.89 2.91
CA SER A 27 -12.10 6.52 3.74
C SER A 27 -10.88 7.08 3.04
N VAL A 28 -10.19 8.02 3.69
CA VAL A 28 -8.90 8.50 3.20
C VAL A 28 -7.94 7.31 3.28
N THR A 29 -7.45 6.83 2.12
CA THR A 29 -6.46 5.76 2.06
C THR A 29 -5.22 6.16 2.86
N ARG A 30 -4.83 5.33 3.82
CA ARG A 30 -3.68 5.59 4.67
C ARG A 30 -2.41 5.05 4.06
N LEU A 31 -1.38 5.88 4.00
CA LEU A 31 -0.10 5.49 3.44
C LEU A 31 0.89 5.11 4.54
N ILE A 32 1.43 3.91 4.43
CA ILE A 32 2.58 3.45 5.19
C ILE A 32 3.74 3.27 4.22
N ALA A 33 4.86 3.92 4.45
CA ALA A 33 6.04 3.79 3.62
C ALA A 33 7.18 3.11 4.39
N VAL A 34 7.80 2.13 3.74
CA VAL A 34 8.98 1.42 4.25
C VAL A 34 10.20 1.84 3.43
N PHE A 35 11.15 2.49 4.10
CA PHE A 35 12.41 2.94 3.51
C PHE A 35 13.60 2.12 4.01
N GLY A 36 14.75 2.29 3.37
CA GLY A 36 16.00 1.61 3.74
C GLY A 36 16.83 1.22 2.54
N ALA A 37 18.11 0.92 2.79
CA ALA A 37 19.05 0.50 1.76
C ALA A 37 18.71 -0.87 1.13
N LYS A 38 19.40 -1.25 0.06
CA LYS A 38 19.27 -2.61 -0.49
C LYS A 38 19.66 -3.63 0.60
N ASN A 39 18.89 -4.72 0.67
CA ASN A 39 19.07 -5.83 1.63
C ASN A 39 18.95 -5.45 3.13
N SER A 40 18.30 -4.34 3.46
CA SER A 40 18.02 -3.94 4.85
C SER A 40 16.80 -4.65 5.47
N GLY A 41 16.02 -5.41 4.67
CA GLY A 41 14.81 -6.11 5.12
C GLY A 41 13.48 -5.39 4.86
N LYS A 42 13.47 -4.36 3.99
CA LYS A 42 12.24 -3.66 3.59
C LYS A 42 11.11 -4.60 3.18
N THR A 43 11.38 -5.51 2.24
CA THR A 43 10.37 -6.43 1.71
C THR A 43 9.79 -7.32 2.81
N THR A 44 10.62 -7.78 3.76
CA THR A 44 10.16 -8.53 4.93
C THR A 44 9.20 -7.73 5.80
N VAL A 45 9.48 -6.44 6.04
CA VAL A 45 8.56 -5.56 6.79
C VAL A 45 7.27 -5.34 6.01
N VAL A 46 7.35 -5.09 4.70
CA VAL A 46 6.19 -4.87 3.84
C VAL A 46 5.26 -6.09 3.81
N GLU A 47 5.81 -7.27 3.55
CA GLU A 47 5.06 -8.54 3.56
C GLU A 47 4.40 -8.80 4.91
N TYR A 48 5.14 -8.58 6.01
CA TYR A 48 4.61 -8.72 7.35
C TYR A 48 3.42 -7.78 7.60
N LEU A 49 3.57 -6.49 7.27
CA LEU A 49 2.50 -5.52 7.48
C LEU A 49 1.27 -5.82 6.62
N ILE A 50 1.45 -6.14 5.34
CA ILE A 50 0.34 -6.50 4.46
C ILE A 50 -0.40 -7.73 5.01
N GLY A 51 0.32 -8.79 5.34
CA GLY A 51 -0.28 -10.02 5.87
C GLY A 51 -1.04 -9.81 7.18
N ARG A 52 -0.55 -8.93 8.06
CA ARG A 52 -1.23 -8.56 9.31
C ARG A 52 -2.46 -7.68 9.08
N LEU A 53 -2.36 -6.65 8.24
CA LEU A 53 -3.47 -5.75 7.92
C LEU A 53 -4.61 -6.51 7.22
N VAL A 54 -4.30 -7.35 6.24
CA VAL A 54 -5.32 -8.17 5.57
C VAL A 54 -6.00 -9.12 6.55
N ARG A 55 -5.25 -9.75 7.46
CA ARG A 55 -5.81 -10.61 8.50
C ARG A 55 -6.78 -9.87 9.42
N ASP A 56 -6.53 -8.60 9.68
CA ASP A 56 -7.38 -7.75 10.51
C ASP A 56 -8.52 -7.08 9.71
N GLY A 57 -8.73 -7.49 8.45
CA GLY A 57 -9.87 -7.09 7.63
C GLY A 57 -9.70 -5.77 6.85
N PHE A 58 -8.50 -5.20 6.80
CA PHE A 58 -8.24 -4.03 5.97
C PHE A 58 -8.21 -4.40 4.48
N ASN A 59 -8.76 -3.53 3.64
CA ASN A 59 -8.50 -3.56 2.20
C ASN A 59 -7.14 -2.91 1.92
N VAL A 60 -6.17 -3.69 1.45
CA VAL A 60 -4.75 -3.28 1.40
C VAL A 60 -4.24 -3.20 -0.03
N ALA A 61 -3.64 -2.07 -0.39
CA ALA A 61 -2.83 -1.93 -1.60
C ALA A 61 -1.33 -2.08 -1.30
N ALA A 62 -0.61 -2.76 -2.18
CA ALA A 62 0.85 -2.86 -2.13
C ALA A 62 1.47 -2.00 -3.24
N LEU A 63 2.35 -1.07 -2.88
CA LEU A 63 3.03 -0.19 -3.83
C LEU A 63 4.53 -0.46 -3.81
N LYS A 64 5.18 -0.52 -4.98
CA LYS A 64 6.62 -0.71 -5.07
C LYS A 64 7.24 0.31 -6.02
N HIS A 65 8.24 1.03 -5.53
CA HIS A 65 9.05 1.93 -6.35
C HIS A 65 10.23 1.16 -6.96
N ILE A 66 10.36 1.24 -8.29
CA ILE A 66 11.50 0.66 -9.01
C ILE A 66 12.33 1.81 -9.55
N HIS A 67 13.61 1.85 -9.16
CA HIS A 67 14.52 2.99 -9.41
C HIS A 67 15.11 3.04 -10.83
N HIS A 68 14.87 2.01 -11.64
CA HIS A 68 15.34 1.90 -13.02
C HIS A 68 14.16 1.71 -13.96
N GLU A 69 14.39 1.86 -15.26
CA GLU A 69 13.41 1.52 -16.28
C GLU A 69 12.92 0.09 -16.08
N PHE A 70 11.61 -0.09 -16.10
CA PHE A 70 11.01 -1.36 -15.74
C PHE A 70 9.71 -1.60 -16.50
N THR A 71 9.46 -2.87 -16.81
CA THR A 71 8.12 -3.34 -17.17
C THR A 71 7.97 -4.78 -16.69
N ILE A 72 6.79 -5.14 -16.18
CA ILE A 72 6.39 -6.54 -15.96
C ILE A 72 6.03 -7.25 -17.26
N ASP A 73 5.88 -6.49 -18.35
CA ASP A 73 5.47 -6.99 -19.64
C ASP A 73 6.59 -7.80 -20.31
N THR A 74 6.22 -8.77 -21.14
CA THR A 74 7.21 -9.65 -21.80
C THR A 74 7.46 -9.21 -23.23
N GLU A 75 8.72 -8.95 -23.57
CA GLU A 75 9.12 -8.54 -24.92
C GLU A 75 8.65 -9.53 -26.00
N GLY A 76 8.17 -9.00 -27.13
CA GLY A 76 7.69 -9.79 -28.26
C GLY A 76 6.30 -10.45 -28.08
N LYS A 77 5.70 -10.39 -26.89
CA LYS A 77 4.32 -10.86 -26.64
C LYS A 77 3.28 -9.83 -27.05
N ASP A 78 2.01 -10.22 -26.99
CA ASP A 78 0.91 -9.46 -27.58
C ASP A 78 0.73 -8.09 -26.92
N THR A 79 0.73 -8.05 -25.59
CA THR A 79 0.65 -6.81 -24.80
C THR A 79 1.81 -5.86 -25.09
N TRP A 80 3.03 -6.39 -25.20
CA TRP A 80 4.21 -5.60 -25.56
C TRP A 80 4.12 -5.05 -27.00
N LYS A 81 3.67 -5.87 -27.95
CA LYS A 81 3.46 -5.43 -29.35
C LYS A 81 2.41 -4.32 -29.42
N MET A 82 1.29 -4.45 -28.71
CA MET A 82 0.25 -3.41 -28.62
C MET A 82 0.83 -2.09 -28.10
N ALA A 83 1.61 -2.13 -27.02
CA ALA A 83 2.28 -0.95 -26.48
C ALA A 83 3.24 -0.32 -27.49
N ARG A 84 4.07 -1.12 -28.17
CA ARG A 84 5.01 -0.65 -29.20
C ARG A 84 4.33 -0.05 -30.42
N ARG A 85 3.10 -0.46 -30.73
CA ARG A 85 2.26 0.16 -31.77
C ARG A 85 1.64 1.49 -31.35
N GLY A 86 1.83 1.90 -30.10
CA GLY A 86 1.46 3.22 -29.62
C GLY A 86 0.29 3.25 -28.65
N ALA A 87 -0.20 2.11 -28.18
CA ALA A 87 -1.22 2.08 -27.13
C ALA A 87 -0.68 2.74 -25.83
N SER A 88 -1.36 3.78 -25.35
CA SER A 88 -1.00 4.45 -24.09
C SER A 88 -1.32 3.60 -22.87
N ILE A 89 -2.38 2.78 -22.97
CA ILE A 89 -2.83 1.82 -21.96
C ILE A 89 -3.01 0.47 -22.64
N VAL A 90 -2.47 -0.58 -22.02
CA VAL A 90 -2.71 -1.97 -22.40
C VAL A 90 -3.33 -2.67 -21.20
N ALA A 91 -4.46 -3.36 -21.41
CA ALA A 91 -5.17 -4.07 -20.34
C ALA A 91 -5.37 -5.54 -20.72
N SER A 92 -5.16 -6.42 -19.73
CA SER A 92 -5.40 -7.86 -19.82
C SER A 92 -6.35 -8.26 -18.70
N ILE A 93 -7.34 -9.09 -19.02
CA ILE A 93 -8.36 -9.55 -18.07
C ILE A 93 -8.47 -11.06 -18.15
N SER A 94 -8.42 -11.72 -17.00
CA SER A 94 -8.74 -13.13 -16.79
C SER A 94 -9.79 -13.26 -15.68
N PRO A 95 -10.34 -14.47 -15.43
CA PRO A 95 -11.29 -14.67 -14.33
C PRO A 95 -10.75 -14.31 -12.93
N ASN A 96 -9.44 -14.29 -12.74
CA ASN A 96 -8.79 -14.11 -11.44
C ASN A 96 -7.85 -12.91 -11.36
N GLU A 97 -7.58 -12.22 -12.48
CA GLU A 97 -6.58 -11.16 -12.52
C GLU A 97 -6.90 -10.12 -13.59
N VAL A 98 -6.61 -8.86 -13.25
CA VAL A 98 -6.61 -7.74 -14.19
C VAL A 98 -5.25 -7.08 -14.13
N ALA A 99 -4.58 -6.97 -15.28
CA ALA A 99 -3.32 -6.24 -15.42
C ALA A 99 -3.54 -5.01 -16.31
N ILE A 100 -3.20 -3.83 -15.80
CA ILE A 100 -3.30 -2.56 -16.55
C ILE A 100 -1.90 -1.94 -16.62
N LEU A 101 -1.39 -1.74 -17.83
CA LEU A 101 -0.08 -1.17 -18.10
C LEU A 101 -0.23 0.22 -18.71
N HIS A 102 0.20 1.24 -17.97
CA HIS A 102 0.35 2.60 -18.50
C HIS A 102 1.74 2.73 -19.12
N LYS A 103 1.82 2.76 -20.46
CA LYS A 103 3.09 2.66 -21.22
C LYS A 103 3.65 4.00 -21.69
N ARG A 104 2.86 5.07 -21.65
CA ARG A 104 3.25 6.44 -22.04
C ARG A 104 3.12 7.36 -20.84
N ILE A 105 4.20 7.46 -20.07
CA ILE A 105 4.29 8.23 -18.83
C ILE A 105 5.32 9.35 -19.05
N ASP A 106 4.87 10.60 -19.06
CA ASP A 106 5.76 11.76 -19.23
C ASP A 106 6.29 12.29 -17.89
N ASP A 107 5.49 12.22 -16.82
CA ASP A 107 5.87 12.66 -15.47
C ASP A 107 5.42 11.64 -14.41
N TRP A 108 6.39 11.03 -13.73
CA TRP A 108 6.15 10.05 -12.67
C TRP A 108 5.40 10.62 -11.47
N ARG A 109 5.52 11.92 -11.14
CA ARG A 109 4.79 12.55 -10.04
C ARG A 109 3.31 12.66 -10.35
N ILE A 110 2.97 13.03 -11.58
CA ILE A 110 1.57 13.06 -12.04
C ILE A 110 0.98 11.65 -11.94
N ASN A 111 1.74 10.63 -12.30
CA ASN A 111 1.28 9.25 -12.20
C ASN A 111 1.14 8.76 -10.75
N PHE A 112 2.01 9.21 -9.83
CA PHE A 112 1.85 8.92 -8.41
C PHE A 112 0.54 9.51 -7.86
N ASN A 113 0.21 10.75 -8.20
CA ASN A 113 -1.07 11.35 -7.79
C ASN A 113 -2.28 10.64 -8.40
N LYS A 114 -2.21 10.23 -9.68
CA LYS A 114 -3.26 9.42 -10.32
C LYS A 114 -3.44 8.07 -9.64
N LEU A 115 -2.33 7.43 -9.23
CA LEU A 115 -2.37 6.21 -8.43
C LEU A 115 -3.10 6.42 -7.11
N LEU A 116 -2.79 7.49 -6.36
CA LEU A 116 -3.50 7.78 -5.11
C LEU A 116 -5.00 7.99 -5.32
N GLN A 117 -5.40 8.74 -6.35
CA GLN A 117 -6.82 8.91 -6.69
C GLN A 117 -7.49 7.62 -7.11
N PHE A 118 -6.76 6.71 -7.76
CA PHE A 118 -7.26 5.38 -8.10
C PHE A 118 -7.50 4.55 -6.84
N LEU A 119 -6.54 4.51 -5.90
CA LEU A 119 -6.69 3.78 -4.64
C LEU A 119 -7.88 4.27 -3.81
N GLU A 120 -8.13 5.58 -3.78
CA GLU A 120 -9.31 6.15 -3.11
C GLU A 120 -10.64 5.70 -3.75
N LYS A 121 -10.66 5.48 -5.07
CA LYS A 121 -11.86 5.02 -5.79
C LYS A 121 -12.12 3.52 -5.62
N GLU A 122 -11.06 2.75 -5.39
CA GLU A 122 -11.13 1.30 -5.15
C GLU A 122 -11.39 0.96 -3.67
N ASP A 123 -11.80 1.95 -2.85
CA ASP A 123 -12.10 1.80 -1.43
C ASP A 123 -10.95 1.13 -0.64
N ILE A 124 -9.70 1.49 -0.95
CA ILE A 124 -8.51 0.98 -0.25
C ILE A 124 -8.37 1.68 1.10
N ASP A 125 -8.32 0.92 2.19
CA ASP A 125 -8.13 1.45 3.54
C ASP A 125 -6.69 1.86 3.79
N VAL A 126 -5.73 0.99 3.41
CA VAL A 126 -4.30 1.17 3.68
C VAL A 126 -3.48 0.80 2.45
N ALA A 127 -2.57 1.68 2.06
CA ALA A 127 -1.56 1.43 1.04
C ALA A 127 -0.17 1.30 1.70
N VAL A 128 0.47 0.15 1.53
CA VAL A 128 1.82 -0.14 2.03
C VAL A 128 2.81 0.00 0.88
N ALA A 129 3.71 0.98 0.97
CA ALA A 129 4.67 1.33 -0.06
C ALA A 129 6.10 0.92 0.30
N GLU A 130 6.75 0.17 -0.58
CA GLU A 130 8.20 -0.04 -0.56
C GLU A 130 8.89 1.02 -1.43
N GLY A 131 9.70 1.89 -0.81
CA GLY A 131 10.41 2.96 -1.53
C GLY A 131 9.62 4.28 -1.61
N PHE A 132 9.77 5.05 -2.70
CA PHE A 132 9.22 6.40 -2.88
C PHE A 132 9.73 7.47 -1.87
N HIS A 133 10.93 7.34 -1.30
CA HIS A 133 11.45 8.27 -0.27
C HIS A 133 11.43 9.74 -0.70
N ASN A 134 11.75 10.05 -1.96
CA ASN A 134 11.76 11.43 -2.48
C ASN A 134 10.39 12.14 -2.44
N ILE A 135 9.28 11.39 -2.47
CA ILE A 135 7.92 11.95 -2.30
C ILE A 135 7.48 11.70 -0.86
N LEU A 136 7.33 10.43 -0.51
CA LEU A 136 6.67 10.00 0.72
C LEU A 136 7.47 10.34 1.98
N GLY A 137 8.80 10.42 1.87
CA GLY A 137 9.67 10.78 2.98
C GLY A 137 9.44 12.20 3.48
N LYS A 138 8.88 13.09 2.65
CA LYS A 138 8.58 14.48 2.99
C LYS A 138 7.09 14.73 3.27
N THR A 139 6.22 13.73 3.11
CA THR A 139 4.78 13.88 3.27
C THR A 139 4.35 13.66 4.73
N PRO A 140 3.81 14.67 5.44
CA PRO A 140 3.50 14.55 6.88
C PRO A 140 2.39 13.54 7.24
N THR A 141 1.50 13.22 6.32
CA THR A 141 0.40 12.26 6.55
C THR A 141 0.85 10.80 6.43
N VAL A 142 2.01 10.55 5.83
CA VAL A 142 2.55 9.20 5.62
C VAL A 142 3.20 8.69 6.90
N LEU A 143 2.83 7.47 7.30
CA LEU A 143 3.48 6.73 8.38
C LEU A 143 4.76 6.07 7.85
N LYS A 144 5.91 6.33 8.47
CA LYS A 144 7.21 5.94 7.90
C LYS A 144 7.92 4.95 8.81
N ILE A 145 8.35 3.84 8.24
CA ILE A 145 9.19 2.83 8.90
C ILE A 145 10.51 2.75 8.13
N ILE A 146 11.64 2.78 8.81
CA ILE A 146 12.95 2.80 8.18
C ILE A 146 13.71 1.55 8.58
N THR A 147 14.10 0.74 7.61
CA THR A 147 15.01 -0.38 7.81
C THR A 147 16.46 0.07 7.68
N ILE A 148 17.31 -0.30 8.63
CA ILE A 148 18.69 0.19 8.75
C ILE A 148 19.66 -0.95 9.04
N LYS A 149 20.90 -0.81 8.56
CA LYS A 149 22.01 -1.76 8.83
C LYS A 149 23.14 -1.12 9.63
N THR A 150 23.28 0.20 9.58
CA THR A 150 24.38 0.93 10.24
C THR A 150 23.88 2.21 10.88
N ASP A 151 24.72 2.79 11.75
CA ASP A 151 24.45 4.07 12.39
C ASP A 151 24.38 5.21 11.36
N GLU A 152 25.23 5.18 10.32
CA GLU A 152 25.23 6.16 9.23
C GLU A 152 23.93 6.14 8.43
N GLU A 153 23.43 4.94 8.11
CA GLU A 153 22.14 4.80 7.42
C GLU A 153 21.00 5.38 8.29
N ALA A 154 21.02 5.11 9.58
CA ALA A 154 20.01 5.63 10.50
C ALA A 154 20.07 7.16 10.60
N HIS A 155 21.26 7.73 10.80
CA HIS A 155 21.45 9.17 10.81
C HIS A 155 21.01 9.82 9.49
N HIS A 156 21.34 9.22 8.35
CA HIS A 156 20.92 9.71 7.05
C HIS A 156 19.39 9.75 6.93
N PHE A 157 18.69 8.64 7.22
CA PHE A 157 17.24 8.61 7.05
C PHE A 157 16.49 9.47 8.07
N ILE A 158 16.93 9.52 9.33
CA ILE A 158 16.33 10.39 10.35
C ILE A 158 16.40 11.86 9.92
N ASN A 159 17.56 12.29 9.39
CA ASN A 159 17.76 13.68 8.98
C ASN A 159 17.10 14.02 7.63
N THR A 160 16.92 13.03 6.75
CA THR A 160 16.30 13.26 5.44
C THR A 160 14.81 12.94 5.38
N THR A 161 14.20 12.44 6.45
CA THR A 161 12.78 12.05 6.49
C THR A 161 12.00 12.94 7.44
N SER A 162 10.91 13.54 6.96
CA SER A 162 10.02 14.36 7.79
C SER A 162 9.15 13.46 8.68
N PRO A 163 8.92 13.83 9.96
CA PRO A 163 7.98 13.12 10.83
C PRO A 163 6.57 12.96 10.20
N PRO A 164 5.79 11.95 10.60
CA PRO A 164 6.11 10.94 11.61
C PRO A 164 6.99 9.81 11.06
N ILE A 165 8.06 9.51 11.80
CA ILE A 165 8.82 8.26 11.68
C ILE A 165 8.38 7.38 12.85
N LEU A 166 7.71 6.28 12.54
CA LEU A 166 7.17 5.38 13.57
C LEU A 166 8.26 4.52 14.20
N ALA A 167 9.15 3.97 13.37
CA ALA A 167 10.08 2.97 13.82
C ALA A 167 11.33 2.91 12.95
N LEU A 168 12.44 2.55 13.59
CA LEU A 168 13.60 1.97 12.94
C LEU A 168 13.52 0.44 13.08
N VAL A 169 13.94 -0.28 12.05
CA VAL A 169 13.94 -1.74 12.02
C VAL A 169 15.30 -2.24 11.58
N LYS A 170 15.91 -3.15 12.33
CA LYS A 170 17.25 -3.69 12.05
C LYS A 170 17.25 -5.21 12.14
N ARG A 171 18.32 -5.87 11.68
CA ARG A 171 18.52 -7.29 12.00
C ARG A 171 18.90 -7.45 13.47
N ALA A 172 18.58 -8.59 14.07
CA ALA A 172 18.82 -8.81 15.50
C ALA A 172 20.31 -8.65 15.86
N GLU A 173 21.19 -9.19 15.00
CA GLU A 173 22.64 -9.13 15.09
C GLU A 173 23.25 -7.75 14.83
N THR A 174 22.49 -6.82 14.25
CA THR A 174 22.98 -5.46 14.01
C THR A 174 23.14 -4.72 15.34
N GLN A 175 24.36 -4.30 15.66
CA GLN A 175 24.66 -3.44 16.80
C GLN A 175 24.65 -1.98 16.33
N LEU A 176 23.88 -1.15 17.02
CA LEU A 176 23.78 0.29 16.73
C LEU A 176 24.25 1.07 17.95
N LYS A 177 24.96 2.17 17.73
CA LYS A 177 25.38 3.13 18.77
C LYS A 177 24.58 4.42 18.72
N ILE A 178 23.67 4.58 17.74
CA ILE A 178 22.81 5.77 17.66
C ILE A 178 21.91 5.93 18.87
N ASN A 179 21.63 7.19 19.21
CA ASN A 179 20.46 7.56 19.99
C ASN A 179 19.35 8.00 19.02
N PRO A 180 18.30 7.19 18.80
CA PRO A 180 17.22 7.50 17.86
C PRO A 180 16.21 8.53 18.43
N GLY A 181 16.49 9.12 19.60
CA GLY A 181 15.55 9.97 20.31
C GLY A 181 14.35 9.17 20.79
N SER A 182 13.15 9.61 20.41
CA SER A 182 11.89 8.94 20.77
C SER A 182 11.46 7.83 19.81
N ILE A 183 12.21 7.57 18.73
CA ILE A 183 11.85 6.58 17.72
C ILE A 183 12.20 5.18 18.23
N SER A 184 11.20 4.30 18.29
CA SER A 184 11.39 2.90 18.70
C SER A 184 12.21 2.11 17.67
N ILE A 185 13.07 1.20 18.16
CA ILE A 185 13.85 0.29 17.33
C ILE A 185 13.30 -1.13 17.50
N PHE A 186 13.00 -1.81 16.40
CA PHE A 186 12.57 -3.21 16.38
C PHE A 186 13.54 -4.10 15.60
N ASN A 187 13.49 -5.40 15.87
CA ASN A 187 14.28 -6.39 15.15
C ASN A 187 13.49 -7.02 13.99
N LEU A 188 14.21 -7.55 13.00
CA LEU A 188 13.71 -8.50 12.00
C LEU A 188 13.84 -9.94 12.54
N PRO A 189 12.88 -10.84 12.23
CA PRO A 189 11.58 -10.52 11.62
C PRO A 189 10.71 -9.68 12.57
N PRO A 190 9.84 -8.80 12.04
CA PRO A 190 9.07 -7.90 12.90
C PRO A 190 8.08 -8.65 13.81
N GLY A 191 8.02 -8.23 15.07
CA GLY A 191 7.07 -8.74 16.06
C GLY A 191 5.75 -7.98 16.12
N ASP A 192 4.84 -8.43 16.99
CA ASP A 192 3.51 -7.83 17.16
C ASP A 192 3.58 -6.36 17.63
N GLU A 193 4.59 -6.00 18.41
CA GLU A 193 4.79 -4.64 18.93
C GLU A 193 4.89 -3.57 17.82
N LEU A 194 5.62 -3.87 16.73
CA LEU A 194 5.67 -2.97 15.56
C LEU A 194 4.28 -2.82 14.95
N TYR A 195 3.56 -3.92 14.82
CA TYR A 195 2.22 -3.92 14.24
C TYR A 195 1.22 -3.13 15.09
N GLN A 196 1.25 -3.29 16.42
CA GLN A 196 0.41 -2.50 17.32
C GLN A 196 0.70 -1.00 17.24
N LEU A 197 1.97 -0.61 17.09
CA LEU A 197 2.35 0.78 16.86
C LEU A 197 1.77 1.32 15.54
N VAL A 198 1.84 0.54 14.46
CA VAL A 198 1.23 0.88 13.17
C VAL A 198 -0.28 1.03 13.30
N LEU A 199 -0.97 0.05 13.88
CA LEU A 199 -2.42 0.05 14.03
C LEU A 199 -2.91 1.23 14.88
N LYS A 200 -2.23 1.53 15.98
CA LYS A 200 -2.49 2.72 16.81
C LYS A 200 -2.32 4.00 16.01
N SER A 201 -1.32 4.07 15.14
CA SER A 201 -1.04 5.26 14.31
C SER A 201 -2.07 5.47 13.21
N ILE A 202 -2.52 4.39 12.55
CA ILE A 202 -3.64 4.42 11.60
C ILE A 202 -4.90 4.95 12.30
N ARG A 203 -5.23 4.42 13.49
CA ARG A 203 -6.44 4.84 14.23
C ARG A 203 -6.40 6.30 14.65
N LYS A 204 -5.27 6.81 15.16
CA LYS A 204 -5.10 8.22 15.57
C LYS A 204 -5.33 9.22 14.45
N GLN A 205 -4.97 8.86 13.23
CA GLN A 205 -5.16 9.71 12.06
C GLN A 205 -6.62 9.66 11.53
N THR A 206 -7.51 8.89 12.14
CA THR A 206 -8.94 8.80 11.76
C THR A 206 -9.72 9.95 12.38
N PRO A 207 -10.35 10.81 11.57
CA PRO A 207 -11.24 11.84 12.11
C PRO A 207 -12.41 11.17 12.83
N GLY A 208 -12.51 11.33 14.16
CA GLY A 208 -13.71 10.97 14.91
C GLY A 208 -13.61 9.85 15.97
N SER A 209 -12.44 9.36 16.37
CA SER A 209 -12.35 8.43 17.52
C SER A 209 -12.33 9.13 18.89
N GLY A 210 -12.77 10.39 18.95
CA GLY A 210 -13.04 11.15 20.17
C GLY A 210 -14.51 11.56 20.17
N MET A 211 -15.39 10.58 20.40
CA MET A 211 -16.82 10.65 20.77
C MET A 211 -17.41 9.28 20.41
N VAL A 212 -17.34 8.31 21.34
CA VAL A 212 -18.45 7.74 22.13
C VAL A 212 -17.80 6.93 23.25
#